data_AF-A0A1W6CJ78-F1
#
_entry.id   AF-A0A1W6CJ78-F1
#
_cell.length_a   1.000
_cell.length_b   1.000
_cell.length_c   1.000
_cell.angle_alpha   90.00
_cell.angle_beta   90.00
_cell.angle_gamma   90.00
#
_symmetry.space_group_name_H-M   'P 1'
#
loop_
_entity.id
_entity.type
_entity.pdbx_description
1 polymer ?
#
loop_
_entity_poly.entity_id
_entity_poly.type
_entity_poly.pdbx_seq_one_letter_code
_entity_poly.pdbx_strand_id
1 'polypeptide(L)'
;MSDDDGLKPINDSDMDSMFVLPLSIIPLQTPALQSAKLIKNVRLRSAVELFSDVQTGSGQVDVESLPAMFGWPTEQIHPDLGILRRLALLPSYDVYSLRISLREHGIPVNDYAALKLSPEKANELTRYMIMFTRPLMKMIYADEAVNIETYDDLLKLFRDPDVKKARQRLETMAQSLNIDIFDVPRFLEDYGDTFMSLSYFRHCLDRLEPYFTACVQALAPIRTHFQLKQNVNLMKTCDMIEEVINSISASISGRLEVFDKRTREMWENISQDEFRSVKGMIERYHVTIGAALCGLTVKMSSFAKMFPRPSSGGPIKRADFMMSEMIQGIDLIKDVEKQFTAQ
;
A
#
# COMPACT_ATOMS: atom_id res chain seq x y z
N MET A 1 -27.66 -12.50 15.99
CA MET A 1 -26.78 -12.50 14.80
C MET A 1 -27.02 -11.19 14.08
N SER A 2 -26.10 -10.26 14.25
CA SER A 2 -26.21 -8.89 13.74
C SER A 2 -26.01 -8.85 12.22
N ASP A 3 -26.77 -8.03 11.52
CA ASP A 3 -26.81 -7.82 10.06
C ASP A 3 -25.50 -7.28 9.40
N ASP A 4 -24.34 -7.38 10.08
CA ASP A 4 -23.07 -6.73 9.71
C ASP A 4 -22.02 -7.65 9.05
N ASP A 5 -22.34 -8.92 8.79
CA ASP A 5 -21.37 -9.95 8.34
C ASP A 5 -21.04 -9.93 6.82
N GLY A 6 -21.19 -8.77 6.16
CA GLY A 6 -20.93 -8.60 4.73
C GLY A 6 -19.57 -7.96 4.44
N LEU A 7 -18.94 -8.33 3.33
CA LEU A 7 -17.79 -7.60 2.80
C LEU A 7 -18.19 -6.18 2.44
N LYS A 8 -17.42 -5.20 2.91
CA LYS A 8 -17.58 -3.78 2.57
C LYS A 8 -16.55 -3.42 1.49
N PRO A 9 -16.87 -2.56 0.51
CA PRO A 9 -15.85 -2.02 -0.39
C PRO A 9 -14.72 -1.38 0.43
N ILE A 10 -13.49 -1.62 0.00
CA ILE A 10 -12.31 -1.11 0.69
C ILE A 10 -12.19 0.38 0.33
N ASN A 11 -12.51 1.23 1.29
CA ASN A 11 -12.43 2.68 1.18
C ASN A 11 -11.47 3.19 2.27
N ASP A 12 -10.32 3.66 1.85
CA ASP A 12 -9.40 4.42 2.69
C ASP A 12 -9.62 5.92 2.48
N SER A 13 -9.07 6.74 3.38
CA SER A 13 -8.88 8.15 3.07
C SER A 13 -8.04 8.27 1.79
N ASP A 14 -8.20 9.34 1.02
CA ASP A 14 -7.40 9.56 -0.20
C ASP A 14 -5.89 9.54 0.09
N MET A 15 -5.51 9.93 1.30
CA MET A 15 -4.14 9.97 1.82
C MET A 15 -3.56 8.58 2.11
N ASP A 16 -4.39 7.65 2.57
CA ASP A 16 -3.96 6.30 2.98
C ASP A 16 -4.18 5.25 1.88
N SER A 17 -4.81 5.65 0.78
CA SER A 17 -5.19 4.77 -0.32
C SER A 17 -3.99 4.30 -1.13
N MET A 18 -4.00 3.03 -1.53
CA MET A 18 -3.01 2.47 -2.43
C MET A 18 -3.25 2.83 -3.90
N PHE A 19 -4.47 3.22 -4.25
CA PHE A 19 -4.93 3.34 -5.63
C PHE A 19 -5.55 4.70 -5.95
N VAL A 20 -5.54 5.64 -5.01
CA VAL A 20 -6.04 7.02 -5.18
C VAL A 20 -4.91 7.98 -4.84
N LEU A 21 -4.68 8.97 -5.70
CA LEU A 21 -3.78 10.09 -5.49
C LEU A 21 -4.59 11.39 -5.61
N PRO A 22 -4.80 12.15 -4.52
CA PRO A 22 -5.41 13.46 -4.62
C PRO A 22 -4.49 14.41 -5.40
N LEU A 23 -5.00 15.03 -6.47
CA LEU A 23 -4.16 15.90 -7.31
C LEU A 23 -3.88 17.27 -6.68
N SER A 24 -4.58 17.61 -5.58
CA SER A 24 -4.34 18.82 -4.78
C SER A 24 -2.93 18.93 -4.20
N ILE A 25 -2.25 17.79 -3.98
CA ILE A 25 -0.89 17.75 -3.43
C ILE A 25 0.18 17.99 -4.50
N ILE A 26 -0.21 17.96 -5.78
CA ILE A 26 0.66 18.15 -6.94
C ILE A 26 0.54 19.61 -7.42
N PRO A 27 1.65 20.29 -7.74
CA PRO A 27 1.65 21.67 -8.24
C PRO A 27 1.17 21.73 -9.70
N LEU A 28 -0.12 21.49 -9.91
CA LEU A 28 -0.77 21.59 -11.22
C LEU A 28 -1.30 23.01 -11.45
N GLN A 29 -1.16 23.51 -12.67
CA GLN A 29 -1.57 24.86 -13.06
C GLN A 29 -3.08 24.94 -13.36
N THR A 30 -3.68 23.85 -13.81
CA THR A 30 -5.10 23.78 -14.21
C THR A 30 -5.99 23.70 -12.97
N PRO A 31 -6.82 24.72 -12.66
CA PRO A 31 -7.57 24.76 -11.40
C PRO A 31 -8.56 23.61 -11.21
N ALA A 32 -9.19 23.15 -12.28
CA ALA A 32 -10.14 22.03 -12.23
C ALA A 32 -9.49 20.70 -11.80
N LEU A 33 -8.18 20.55 -11.95
CA LEU A 33 -7.45 19.36 -11.51
C LEU A 33 -7.16 19.37 -10.01
N GLN A 34 -7.22 20.53 -9.34
CA GLN A 34 -6.93 20.63 -7.91
C GLN A 34 -7.95 19.90 -7.03
N SER A 35 -9.20 19.78 -7.49
CA SER A 35 -10.25 18.98 -6.83
C SER A 35 -10.35 17.55 -7.36
N ALA A 36 -9.60 17.21 -8.40
CA ALA A 36 -9.65 15.90 -9.04
C ALA A 36 -8.70 14.91 -8.35
N LYS A 37 -8.87 13.63 -8.69
CA LYS A 37 -8.04 12.54 -8.19
C LYS A 37 -7.46 11.76 -9.37
N LEU A 38 -6.25 11.25 -9.22
CA LEU A 38 -5.72 10.23 -10.11
C LEU A 38 -5.95 8.87 -9.45
N ILE A 39 -6.62 7.96 -10.14
CA ILE A 39 -7.02 6.66 -9.58
C ILE A 39 -6.54 5.50 -10.45
N LYS A 40 -6.35 4.33 -9.86
CA LYS A 40 -6.31 3.05 -10.60
C LYS A 40 -7.72 2.46 -10.65
N ASN A 41 -8.29 2.34 -11.84
CA ASN A 41 -9.62 1.78 -12.02
C ASN A 41 -9.61 0.24 -11.96
N VAL A 42 -10.77 -0.40 -12.10
CA VAL A 42 -10.91 -1.87 -12.03
C VAL A 42 -10.03 -2.61 -13.06
N ARG A 43 -9.67 -1.96 -14.16
CA ARG A 43 -8.74 -2.49 -15.18
C ARG A 43 -7.26 -2.21 -14.87
N LEU A 44 -6.98 -1.68 -13.69
CA LEU A 44 -5.69 -1.21 -13.20
C LEU A 44 -5.04 -0.13 -14.09
N ARG A 45 -5.86 0.60 -14.84
CA ARG A 45 -5.40 1.76 -15.61
C ARG A 45 -5.56 3.03 -14.78
N SER A 46 -4.59 3.92 -14.95
CA SER A 46 -4.63 5.25 -14.36
C SER A 46 -5.63 6.12 -15.08
N ALA A 47 -6.54 6.75 -14.36
CA ALA A 47 -7.50 7.69 -14.90
C ALA A 47 -7.66 8.89 -13.96
N VAL A 48 -7.95 10.06 -14.52
CA VAL A 48 -8.33 11.23 -13.74
C VAL A 48 -9.82 11.12 -13.43
N GLU A 49 -10.15 11.01 -12.16
CA GLU A 49 -11.51 11.06 -11.64
C GLU A 49 -11.85 12.52 -11.28
N LEU A 50 -12.80 13.10 -12.01
CA LEU A 50 -13.25 14.48 -11.82
C LEU A 50 -14.38 14.60 -10.79
N PHE A 51 -15.21 13.56 -10.68
CA PHE A 51 -16.25 13.43 -9.67
C PHE A 51 -16.51 11.95 -9.38
N SER A 52 -16.99 11.67 -8.17
CA SER A 52 -17.37 10.33 -7.75
C SER A 52 -18.57 10.45 -6.81
N ASP A 53 -19.66 9.76 -7.15
CA ASP A 53 -20.89 9.79 -6.39
C ASP A 53 -21.58 8.41 -6.42
N VAL A 54 -22.28 8.07 -5.33
CA VAL A 54 -22.89 6.75 -5.13
C VAL A 54 -24.03 6.50 -6.11
N GLN A 55 -24.76 7.54 -6.51
CA GLN A 55 -25.92 7.43 -7.40
C GLN A 55 -25.54 7.56 -8.87
N THR A 56 -24.60 8.45 -9.19
CA THR A 56 -24.26 8.79 -10.59
C THR A 56 -22.98 8.12 -11.09
N GLY A 57 -22.22 7.48 -10.21
CA GLY A 57 -20.98 6.78 -10.54
C GLY A 57 -19.76 7.70 -10.54
N SER A 58 -18.74 7.32 -11.29
CA SER A 58 -17.44 8.00 -11.32
C SER A 58 -17.17 8.56 -12.72
N GLY A 59 -16.85 9.86 -12.79
CA GLY A 59 -16.47 10.56 -14.01
C GLY A 59 -14.98 10.41 -14.26
N GLN A 60 -14.59 9.34 -14.96
CA GLN A 60 -13.19 9.01 -15.25
C GLN A 60 -12.80 9.41 -16.66
N VAL A 61 -11.66 10.09 -16.78
CA VAL A 61 -11.09 10.52 -18.07
C VAL A 61 -9.66 10.04 -18.17
N ASP A 62 -9.30 9.55 -19.35
CA ASP A 62 -7.93 9.15 -19.65
C ASP A 62 -7.01 10.37 -19.67
N VAL A 63 -5.78 10.22 -19.15
CA VAL A 63 -4.81 11.32 -19.07
C VAL A 63 -4.53 11.94 -20.44
N GLU A 64 -4.56 11.13 -21.50
CA GLU A 64 -4.33 11.59 -22.87
C GLU A 64 -5.50 12.39 -23.45
N SER A 65 -6.68 12.36 -22.81
CA SER A 65 -7.87 13.08 -23.25
C SER A 65 -8.03 14.47 -22.60
N LEU A 66 -7.23 14.77 -21.57
CA LEU A 66 -7.24 16.06 -20.87
C LEU A 66 -6.95 17.27 -21.77
N PRO A 67 -6.04 17.19 -22.78
CA PRO A 67 -5.79 18.33 -23.66
C PRO A 67 -7.04 18.79 -24.41
N ALA A 68 -7.81 17.84 -24.95
CA ALA A 68 -9.06 18.16 -25.64
C ALA A 68 -10.14 18.68 -24.68
N MET A 69 -10.21 18.12 -23.47
CA MET A 69 -11.19 18.53 -22.46
C MET A 69 -10.95 19.95 -21.94
N PHE A 70 -9.70 20.30 -21.64
CA PHE A 70 -9.35 21.61 -21.06
C PHE A 70 -8.91 22.64 -22.09
N GLY A 71 -8.90 22.28 -23.37
CA GLY A 71 -8.47 23.16 -24.46
C GLY A 71 -6.98 23.51 -24.40
N TRP A 72 -6.14 22.58 -23.93
CA TRP A 72 -4.69 22.80 -23.90
C TRP A 72 -4.11 22.84 -25.33
N PRO A 73 -3.05 23.64 -25.58
CA PRO A 73 -2.41 23.69 -26.89
C PRO A 73 -1.91 22.31 -27.34
N THR A 74 -2.09 21.98 -28.62
CA THR A 74 -1.61 20.72 -29.22
C THR A 74 -0.17 20.81 -29.72
N GLU A 75 0.34 22.02 -29.97
CA GLU A 75 1.68 22.27 -30.49
C GLU A 75 2.79 22.07 -29.43
N GLN A 76 2.44 22.18 -28.14
CA GLN A 76 3.35 21.99 -27.03
C GLN A 76 2.70 21.13 -25.95
N ILE A 77 3.49 20.24 -25.35
CA ILE A 77 3.05 19.45 -24.20
C ILE A 77 2.82 20.39 -23.01
N HIS A 78 1.58 20.48 -22.54
CA HIS A 78 1.23 21.23 -21.34
C HIS A 78 1.99 20.68 -20.12
N PRO A 79 2.53 21.52 -19.21
CA PRO A 79 3.29 21.07 -18.04
C PRO A 79 2.54 20.04 -17.18
N ASP A 80 1.25 20.30 -16.90
CA ASP A 80 0.39 19.39 -16.14
C ASP A 80 0.25 18.02 -16.82
N LEU A 81 0.13 17.98 -18.16
CA LEU A 81 0.06 16.72 -18.91
C LEU A 81 1.34 15.90 -18.73
N GLY A 82 2.50 16.56 -18.76
CA GLY A 82 3.78 15.91 -18.54
C GLY A 82 3.90 15.28 -17.14
N ILE A 83 3.41 15.98 -16.11
CA ILE A 83 3.39 15.46 -14.74
C ILE A 83 2.40 14.28 -14.63
N LEU A 84 1.17 14.45 -15.12
CA LEU A 84 0.14 13.42 -15.03
C LEU A 84 0.50 12.15 -15.80
N ARG A 85 1.18 12.26 -16.95
CA ARG A 85 1.71 11.09 -17.67
C ARG A 85 2.70 10.30 -16.82
N ARG A 86 3.62 10.98 -16.13
CA ARG A 86 4.57 10.31 -15.23
C ARG A 86 3.86 9.68 -14.03
N LEU A 87 2.94 10.41 -13.40
CA LEU A 87 2.14 9.90 -12.28
C LEU A 87 1.30 8.68 -12.69
N ALA A 88 0.73 8.69 -13.90
CA ALA A 88 -0.07 7.59 -14.42
C ALA A 88 0.72 6.29 -14.60
N LEU A 89 2.03 6.37 -14.82
CA LEU A 89 2.90 5.20 -14.94
C LEU A 89 3.24 4.57 -13.59
N LEU A 90 3.04 5.29 -12.47
CA LEU A 90 3.37 4.75 -11.16
C LEU A 90 2.49 3.54 -10.84
N PRO A 91 3.06 2.47 -10.25
CA PRO A 91 2.32 1.23 -10.08
C PRO A 91 1.32 1.29 -8.91
N SER A 92 1.59 2.11 -7.89
CA SER A 92 0.72 2.39 -6.75
C SER A 92 0.84 3.85 -6.31
N TYR A 93 -0.11 4.29 -5.49
CA TYR A 93 -0.16 5.64 -4.92
C TYR A 93 -0.05 5.64 -3.39
N ASP A 94 0.30 4.51 -2.77
CA ASP A 94 0.58 4.48 -1.33
C ASP A 94 1.71 5.43 -0.97
N VAL A 95 1.63 6.04 0.22
CA VAL A 95 2.56 7.07 0.69
C VAL A 95 4.03 6.68 0.55
N TYR A 96 4.38 5.42 0.82
CA TYR A 96 5.77 4.97 0.83
C TYR A 96 6.34 4.80 -0.57
N SER A 97 5.60 4.14 -1.46
CA SER A 97 5.98 3.99 -2.87
C SER A 97 5.93 5.32 -3.62
N LEU A 98 4.95 6.17 -3.27
CA LEU A 98 4.77 7.48 -3.87
C LEU A 98 5.95 8.42 -3.54
N ARG A 99 6.41 8.47 -2.28
CA ARG A 99 7.59 9.26 -1.91
C ARG A 99 8.83 8.90 -2.73
N ILE A 100 9.07 7.60 -2.94
CA ILE A 100 10.20 7.11 -3.75
C ILE A 100 10.00 7.53 -5.20
N SER A 101 8.84 7.22 -5.76
CA SER A 101 8.52 7.46 -7.17
C SER A 101 8.56 8.94 -7.55
N LEU A 102 8.01 9.82 -6.71
CA LEU A 102 8.02 11.27 -6.93
C LEU A 102 9.46 11.81 -6.96
N ARG A 103 10.32 11.33 -6.05
CA ARG A 103 11.73 11.71 -6.00
C ARG A 103 12.48 11.25 -7.25
N GLU A 104 12.31 9.99 -7.66
CA GLU A 104 12.96 9.44 -8.86
C GLU A 104 12.55 10.16 -10.14
N HIS A 105 11.30 10.60 -10.23
CA HIS A 105 10.76 11.31 -11.39
C HIS A 105 10.91 12.83 -11.31
N GLY A 106 11.56 13.36 -10.25
CA GLY A 106 11.77 14.78 -10.03
C GLY A 106 10.47 15.58 -9.96
N ILE A 107 9.38 14.99 -9.45
CA ILE A 107 8.06 15.62 -9.36
C ILE A 107 7.97 16.40 -8.04
N PRO A 108 7.80 17.74 -8.07
CA PRO A 108 7.62 18.53 -6.86
C PRO A 108 6.25 18.27 -6.22
N VAL A 109 6.16 18.53 -4.92
CA VAL A 109 4.90 18.45 -4.14
C VAL A 109 4.61 19.77 -3.43
N ASN A 110 3.33 20.09 -3.28
CA ASN A 110 2.87 21.32 -2.63
C ASN A 110 3.12 21.29 -1.12
N ASP A 111 2.87 20.14 -0.49
CA ASP A 111 3.01 19.94 0.95
C ASP A 111 3.55 18.54 1.25
N TYR A 112 4.70 18.46 1.91
CA TYR A 112 5.30 17.19 2.35
C TYR A 112 4.55 16.55 3.51
N ALA A 113 3.77 17.31 4.28
CA ALA A 113 2.86 16.75 5.28
C ALA A 113 1.77 15.91 4.61
N ALA A 114 1.39 16.25 3.37
CA ALA A 114 0.45 15.49 2.56
C ALA A 114 1.03 14.16 2.03
N LEU A 115 2.33 13.89 2.24
CA LEU A 115 2.97 12.60 1.97
C LEU A 115 3.19 11.82 3.27
N LYS A 116 2.25 11.86 4.22
CA LYS A 116 2.28 11.05 5.45
C LYS A 116 0.95 10.33 5.60
N LEU A 117 0.97 9.20 6.30
CA LEU A 117 -0.26 8.54 6.71
C LEU A 117 -1.11 9.48 7.54
N SER A 118 -2.44 9.33 7.46
CA SER A 118 -3.34 10.06 8.33
C SER A 118 -3.08 9.73 9.81
N PRO A 119 -3.38 10.64 10.75
CA PRO A 119 -3.25 10.38 12.18
C PRO A 119 -4.03 9.13 12.61
N GLU A 120 -5.23 8.93 12.06
CA GLU A 120 -6.06 7.77 12.31
C GLU A 120 -5.35 6.48 11.87
N LYS A 121 -4.76 6.49 10.67
CA LYS A 121 -4.05 5.34 10.14
C LYS A 121 -2.78 5.03 10.92
N ALA A 122 -2.00 6.05 11.26
CA ALA A 122 -0.81 5.89 12.09
C ALA A 122 -1.14 5.28 13.46
N ASN A 123 -2.25 5.69 14.08
CA ASN A 123 -2.72 5.13 15.34
C ASN A 123 -3.15 3.65 15.19
N GLU A 124 -3.88 3.30 14.13
CA GLU A 124 -4.26 1.92 13.83
C GLU A 124 -3.03 1.01 13.70
N LEU A 125 -1.99 1.51 13.02
CA LEU A 125 -0.75 0.78 12.80
C LEU A 125 0.14 0.68 14.05
N THR A 126 -0.13 1.43 15.11
CA THR A 126 0.71 1.41 16.31
C THR A 126 0.84 0.00 16.90
N ARG A 127 -0.22 -0.82 16.85
CA ARG A 127 -0.18 -2.23 17.30
C ARG A 127 0.84 -3.06 16.52
N TYR A 128 0.94 -2.83 15.22
CA TYR A 128 1.92 -3.47 14.36
C TYR A 128 3.33 -2.97 14.66
N MET A 129 3.49 -1.66 14.90
CA MET A 129 4.77 -1.05 15.24
C MET A 129 5.36 -1.56 16.56
N ILE A 130 4.54 -1.81 17.58
CA ILE A 130 5.01 -2.28 18.89
C ILE A 130 5.86 -3.56 18.77
N MET A 131 5.57 -4.44 17.81
CA MET A 131 6.38 -5.64 17.57
C MET A 131 7.81 -5.31 17.13
N PHE A 132 7.99 -4.21 16.40
CA PHE A 132 9.27 -3.77 15.83
C PHE A 132 10.05 -2.81 16.71
N THR A 133 9.36 -2.07 17.58
CA THR A 133 10.00 -1.09 18.46
C THR A 133 10.33 -1.66 19.83
N ARG A 134 9.75 -2.81 20.22
CA ARG A 134 10.10 -3.53 21.46
C ARG A 134 11.59 -3.82 21.64
N PRO A 135 12.34 -4.31 20.63
CA PRO A 135 13.79 -4.53 20.77
C PRO A 135 14.54 -3.24 21.08
N LEU A 136 14.19 -2.16 20.38
CA LEU A 136 14.78 -0.83 20.56
C LEU A 136 14.47 -0.28 21.96
N MET A 137 13.23 -0.44 22.42
CA MET A 137 12.80 -0.07 23.77
C MET A 137 13.52 -0.87 24.85
N LYS A 138 13.67 -2.19 24.67
CA LYS A 138 14.41 -3.03 25.60
C LYS A 138 15.87 -2.61 25.72
N MET A 139 16.48 -2.18 24.61
CA MET A 139 17.86 -1.70 24.59
C MET A 139 18.03 -0.35 25.31
N ILE A 140 17.06 0.56 25.21
CA ILE A 140 17.15 1.92 25.75
C ILE A 140 16.54 2.04 27.16
N TYR A 141 15.58 1.21 27.53
CA TYR A 141 14.85 1.29 28.81
C TYR A 141 15.06 0.07 29.73
N ALA A 142 15.56 -1.07 29.23
CA ALA A 142 15.60 -2.36 29.95
C ALA A 142 14.21 -2.86 30.38
N ASP A 143 14.11 -3.81 31.33
CA ASP A 143 12.87 -4.46 31.82
C ASP A 143 11.86 -3.51 32.53
N GLU A 144 12.03 -2.19 32.44
CA GLU A 144 10.98 -1.27 32.85
C GLU A 144 9.81 -1.42 31.87
N ALA A 145 8.66 -1.86 32.37
CA ALA A 145 7.43 -2.02 31.61
C ALA A 145 6.91 -0.65 31.16
N VAL A 146 7.54 -0.08 30.14
CA VAL A 146 7.07 1.15 29.50
C VAL A 146 5.85 0.78 28.66
N ASN A 147 4.68 1.20 29.11
CA ASN A 147 3.42 1.00 28.41
C ASN A 147 3.35 2.00 27.24
N ILE A 148 3.64 1.53 26.04
CA ILE A 148 3.54 2.33 24.81
C ILE A 148 2.21 1.99 24.15
N GLU A 149 1.31 2.97 24.09
CA GLU A 149 0.00 2.82 23.47
C GLU A 149 -0.08 3.55 22.11
N THR A 150 0.73 4.59 21.88
CA THR A 150 0.74 5.39 20.65
C THR A 150 2.16 5.62 20.08
N TYR A 151 2.27 5.90 18.78
CA TYR A 151 3.52 6.32 18.14
C TYR A 151 4.08 7.63 18.73
N ASP A 152 3.20 8.56 19.11
CA ASP A 152 3.60 9.81 19.75
C ASP A 152 4.18 9.58 21.15
N ASP A 153 3.70 8.59 21.90
CA ASP A 153 4.30 8.24 23.20
C ASP A 153 5.71 7.69 23.02
N LEU A 154 5.92 6.87 21.98
CA LEU A 154 7.23 6.39 21.57
C LEU A 154 8.17 7.55 21.18
N LEU A 155 7.69 8.53 20.41
CA LEU A 155 8.45 9.74 20.09
C LEU A 155 8.73 10.61 21.33
N LYS A 156 7.77 10.74 22.26
CA LYS A 156 7.94 11.49 23.51
C LYS A 156 8.97 10.84 24.43
N LEU A 157 8.97 9.51 24.51
CA LEU A 157 10.00 8.74 25.22
C LEU A 157 11.40 9.08 24.69
N PHE A 158 11.57 9.21 23.37
CA PHE A 158 12.84 9.65 22.78
C PHE A 158 13.18 11.12 23.02
N ARG A 159 12.18 11.98 23.22
CA ARG A 159 12.35 13.42 23.42
C ARG A 159 12.58 13.83 24.87
N ASP A 160 12.10 13.05 25.84
CA ASP A 160 12.24 13.35 27.27
C ASP A 160 12.83 12.16 28.05
N PRO A 161 14.14 11.89 27.91
CA PRO A 161 14.79 10.78 28.57
C PRO A 161 15.15 11.13 30.02
N ASP A 162 15.00 10.20 30.97
CA ASP A 162 15.62 10.33 32.30
C ASP A 162 17.13 10.57 32.13
N VAL A 163 17.54 11.82 32.41
CA VAL A 163 18.57 12.56 31.65
C VAL A 163 19.96 11.93 31.74
N LYS A 164 20.20 11.06 32.73
CA LYS A 164 21.49 10.39 32.93
C LYS A 164 21.54 8.97 32.35
N LYS A 165 20.55 8.12 32.65
CA LYS A 165 20.55 6.71 32.22
C LYS A 165 20.29 6.57 30.73
N ALA A 166 19.33 7.34 30.20
CA ALA A 166 19.01 7.27 28.79
C ALA A 166 20.11 7.91 27.94
N ARG A 167 20.76 8.99 28.40
CA ARG A 167 21.94 9.55 27.73
C ARG A 167 23.08 8.53 27.61
N GLN A 168 23.41 7.83 28.69
CA GLN A 168 24.45 6.79 28.67
C GLN A 168 24.11 5.65 27.69
N ARG A 169 22.83 5.28 27.57
CA ARG A 169 22.36 4.25 26.63
C ARG A 169 22.33 4.74 25.18
N LEU A 170 22.01 6.01 24.94
CA LEU A 170 22.14 6.65 23.63
C LEU A 170 23.62 6.74 23.22
N GLU A 171 24.54 6.99 24.15
CA GLU A 171 26.00 6.94 23.92
C GLU A 171 26.45 5.52 23.55
N THR A 172 26.00 4.48 24.27
CA THR A 172 26.27 3.08 23.92
C THR A 172 25.70 2.74 22.54
N MET A 173 24.48 3.16 22.23
CA MET A 173 23.85 2.94 20.92
C MET A 173 24.65 3.63 19.82
N ALA A 174 25.06 4.89 20.02
CA ALA A 174 25.88 5.64 19.08
C ALA A 174 27.20 4.92 18.78
N GLN A 175 27.84 4.36 19.82
CA GLN A 175 29.06 3.55 19.69
C GLN A 175 28.82 2.27 18.89
N SER A 176 27.78 1.49 19.20
CA SER A 176 27.46 0.26 18.46
C SER A 176 27.06 0.54 17.00
N LEU A 177 26.33 1.63 16.78
CA LEU A 177 25.97 2.11 15.45
C LEU A 177 27.13 2.79 14.72
N ASN A 178 28.26 3.06 15.39
CA ASN A 178 29.38 3.82 14.86
C ASN A 178 28.95 5.17 14.22
N ILE A 179 28.05 5.88 14.91
CA ILE A 179 27.57 7.22 14.52
C ILE A 179 27.82 8.22 15.65
N ASP A 180 27.72 9.51 15.32
CA ASP A 180 27.73 10.55 16.34
C ASP A 180 26.46 10.47 17.20
N ILE A 181 26.58 10.78 18.50
CA ILE A 181 25.42 10.84 19.41
C ILE A 181 24.34 11.79 18.89
N PHE A 182 24.72 12.88 18.22
CA PHE A 182 23.80 13.85 17.63
C PHE A 182 23.05 13.29 16.40
N ASP A 183 23.54 12.22 15.77
CA ASP A 183 22.89 11.55 14.65
C ASP A 183 21.88 10.47 15.09
N VAL A 184 21.90 10.06 16.36
CA VAL A 184 21.01 9.02 16.90
C VAL A 184 19.52 9.36 16.72
N PRO A 185 19.03 10.59 17.00
CA PRO A 185 17.62 10.91 16.79
C PRO A 185 17.18 10.73 15.34
N ARG A 186 18.03 11.14 14.39
CA ARG A 186 17.75 10.97 12.95
C ARG A 186 17.72 9.49 12.55
N PHE A 187 18.64 8.70 13.09
CA PHE A 187 18.64 7.25 12.92
C PHE A 187 17.32 6.62 13.40
N LEU A 188 16.85 7.03 14.59
CA LEU A 188 15.58 6.54 15.15
C LEU A 188 14.36 6.96 14.32
N GLU A 189 14.38 8.15 13.73
CA GLU A 189 13.33 8.62 12.82
C GLU A 189 13.29 7.80 11.53
N ASP A 190 14.45 7.63 10.87
CA ASP A 190 14.59 6.79 9.68
C ASP A 190 14.18 5.34 9.94
N TYR A 191 14.55 4.82 11.11
CA TYR A 191 14.11 3.52 11.59
C TYR A 191 12.58 3.48 11.71
N GLY A 192 11.99 4.43 12.43
CA GLY A 192 10.54 4.53 12.61
C GLY A 192 9.76 4.56 11.30
N ASP A 193 10.19 5.35 10.31
CA ASP A 193 9.54 5.45 9.00
C ASP A 193 9.60 4.13 8.23
N THR A 194 10.76 3.46 8.25
CA THR A 194 10.98 2.15 7.59
C THR A 194 10.07 1.06 8.19
N PHE A 195 9.88 1.05 9.51
CA PHE A 195 8.98 0.07 10.15
C PHE A 195 7.51 0.42 10.04
N MET A 196 7.19 1.70 9.92
CA MET A 196 5.83 2.13 9.62
C MET A 196 5.42 1.67 8.21
N SER A 197 6.30 1.73 7.22
CA SER A 197 6.01 1.21 5.87
C SER A 197 5.72 -0.29 5.88
N LEU A 198 6.53 -1.05 6.61
CA LEU A 198 6.34 -2.49 6.77
C LEU A 198 4.99 -2.81 7.46
N SER A 199 4.69 -2.09 8.53
CA SER A 199 3.44 -2.21 9.28
C SER A 199 2.23 -1.89 8.40
N TYR A 200 2.34 -0.84 7.58
CA TYR A 200 1.31 -0.45 6.62
C TYR A 200 1.04 -1.56 5.59
N PHE A 201 2.08 -2.10 4.95
CA PHE A 201 1.90 -3.17 3.96
C PHE A 201 1.33 -4.45 4.57
N ARG A 202 1.78 -4.82 5.78
CA ARG A 202 1.24 -5.97 6.52
C ARG A 202 -0.22 -5.79 6.84
N HIS A 203 -0.59 -4.64 7.42
CA HIS A 203 -1.98 -4.31 7.69
C HIS A 203 -2.84 -4.40 6.41
N CYS A 204 -2.35 -3.87 5.28
CA CYS A 204 -3.07 -3.92 4.02
C CYS A 204 -3.26 -5.36 3.50
N LEU A 205 -2.27 -6.23 3.68
CA LEU A 205 -2.38 -7.65 3.32
C LEU A 205 -3.39 -8.38 4.23
N ASP A 206 -3.25 -8.24 5.55
CA ASP A 206 -4.15 -8.85 6.55
C ASP A 206 -5.61 -8.45 6.28
N ARG A 207 -5.83 -7.18 5.95
CA ARG A 207 -7.16 -6.66 5.60
C ARG A 207 -7.75 -7.32 4.34
N LEU A 208 -6.92 -7.76 3.40
CA LEU A 208 -7.38 -8.41 2.17
C LEU A 208 -7.70 -9.90 2.33
N GLU A 209 -7.17 -10.56 3.36
CA GLU A 209 -7.38 -11.99 3.64
C GLU A 209 -8.86 -12.45 3.60
N PRO A 210 -9.83 -11.76 4.26
CA PRO A 210 -11.24 -12.16 4.16
C PRO A 210 -11.80 -12.05 2.73
N TYR A 211 -11.31 -11.07 1.95
CA TYR A 211 -11.73 -10.87 0.56
C TYR A 211 -11.16 -11.96 -0.35
N PHE A 212 -9.89 -12.34 -0.16
CA PHE A 212 -9.27 -13.45 -0.88
C PHE A 212 -10.04 -14.74 -0.65
N THR A 213 -10.34 -15.04 0.62
CA THR A 213 -11.10 -16.22 1.02
C THR A 213 -12.47 -16.24 0.33
N ALA A 214 -13.22 -15.14 0.41
CA ALA A 214 -14.54 -15.05 -0.20
C ALA A 214 -14.49 -15.13 -1.74
N CYS A 215 -13.49 -14.51 -2.37
CA CYS A 215 -13.31 -14.54 -3.82
C CYS A 215 -13.00 -15.96 -4.31
N VAL A 216 -12.06 -16.66 -3.66
CA VAL A 216 -11.72 -18.05 -4.00
C VAL A 216 -12.91 -18.98 -3.76
N GLN A 217 -13.62 -18.84 -2.63
CA GLN A 217 -14.85 -19.58 -2.37
C GLN A 217 -15.94 -19.32 -3.42
N ALA A 218 -16.00 -18.12 -3.99
CA ALA A 218 -16.96 -17.77 -5.03
C ALA A 218 -16.71 -18.52 -6.36
N LEU A 219 -15.50 -19.07 -6.57
CA LEU A 219 -15.15 -19.88 -7.75
C LEU A 219 -15.72 -21.31 -7.68
N ALA A 220 -15.87 -21.88 -6.48
CA ALA A 220 -16.31 -23.27 -6.32
C ALA A 220 -17.71 -23.56 -6.91
N PRO A 221 -18.74 -22.70 -6.70
CA PRO A 221 -20.04 -22.89 -7.35
C PRO A 221 -19.98 -22.76 -8.88
N ILE A 222 -19.05 -21.97 -9.44
CA ILE A 222 -18.86 -21.84 -10.89
C ILE A 222 -18.34 -23.18 -11.45
N ARG A 223 -17.32 -23.75 -10.80
CA ARG A 223 -16.66 -25.01 -11.21
C ARG A 223 -17.57 -26.23 -11.11
N THR A 224 -18.54 -26.23 -10.22
CA THR A 224 -19.48 -27.36 -10.03
C THR A 224 -20.78 -27.20 -10.83
N HIS A 225 -21.09 -26.00 -11.33
CA HIS A 225 -22.32 -25.74 -12.08
C HIS A 225 -22.35 -26.48 -13.42
N PHE A 226 -23.45 -27.18 -13.70
CA PHE A 226 -23.60 -28.11 -14.83
C PHE A 226 -23.23 -27.50 -16.19
N GLN A 227 -23.66 -26.26 -16.45
CA GLN A 227 -23.40 -25.57 -17.73
C GLN A 227 -22.03 -24.86 -17.75
N LEU A 228 -21.59 -24.27 -16.63
CA LEU A 228 -20.42 -23.39 -16.61
C LEU A 228 -19.12 -24.18 -16.63
N LYS A 229 -19.11 -25.35 -15.98
CA LYS A 229 -17.94 -26.25 -15.93
C LYS A 229 -17.47 -26.74 -17.31
N GLN A 230 -18.35 -26.69 -18.32
CA GLN A 230 -18.02 -27.08 -19.69
C GLN A 230 -17.28 -25.96 -20.45
N ASN A 231 -17.31 -24.72 -19.95
CA ASN A 231 -16.63 -23.59 -20.57
C ASN A 231 -15.15 -23.55 -20.16
N VAL A 232 -14.29 -24.03 -21.08
CA VAL A 232 -12.84 -24.13 -20.87
C VAL A 232 -12.19 -22.76 -20.59
N ASN A 233 -12.64 -21.70 -21.26
CA ASN A 233 -12.07 -20.35 -21.07
C ASN A 233 -12.42 -19.78 -19.70
N LEU A 234 -13.64 -20.03 -19.23
CA LEU A 234 -14.06 -19.65 -17.88
C LEU A 234 -13.28 -20.42 -16.82
N MET A 235 -13.05 -21.73 -16.99
CA MET A 235 -12.26 -22.51 -16.03
C MET A 235 -10.82 -22.00 -15.93
N LYS A 236 -10.17 -21.74 -17.08
CA LYS A 236 -8.84 -21.12 -17.11
C LYS A 236 -8.80 -19.75 -16.42
N THR A 237 -9.85 -18.96 -16.58
CA THR A 237 -9.97 -17.65 -15.93
C THR A 237 -10.10 -17.81 -14.41
N CYS A 238 -10.91 -18.75 -13.93
CA CYS A 238 -10.99 -19.07 -12.51
C CYS A 238 -9.64 -19.55 -11.95
N ASP A 239 -8.94 -20.43 -12.67
CA ASP A 239 -7.63 -20.95 -12.26
C ASP A 239 -6.59 -19.83 -12.18
N MET A 240 -6.55 -18.93 -13.17
CA MET A 240 -5.65 -17.78 -13.18
C MET A 240 -5.93 -16.83 -12.01
N ILE A 241 -7.21 -16.54 -11.71
CA ILE A 241 -7.58 -15.66 -10.60
C ILE A 241 -7.15 -16.27 -9.26
N GLU A 242 -7.43 -17.55 -9.05
CA GLU A 242 -7.03 -18.26 -7.84
C GLU A 242 -5.51 -18.34 -7.70
N GLU A 243 -4.79 -18.66 -8.78
CA GLU A 243 -3.33 -18.68 -8.81
C GLU A 243 -2.74 -17.33 -8.42
N VAL A 244 -3.21 -16.23 -9.02
CA VAL A 244 -2.69 -14.88 -8.74
C VAL A 244 -2.95 -14.48 -7.28
N ILE A 245 -4.15 -14.74 -6.75
CA ILE A 245 -4.46 -14.40 -5.35
C ILE A 245 -3.56 -15.18 -4.39
N ASN A 246 -3.44 -16.50 -4.58
CA ASN A 246 -2.68 -17.35 -3.67
C ASN A 246 -1.17 -17.09 -3.77
N SER A 247 -0.64 -16.97 -4.99
CA SER A 247 0.78 -16.75 -5.24
C SER A 247 1.26 -15.40 -4.71
N ILE A 248 0.56 -14.31 -5.03
CA ILE A 248 0.93 -12.96 -4.57
C ILE A 248 0.79 -12.88 -3.05
N SER A 249 -0.29 -13.40 -2.47
CA SER A 249 -0.49 -13.41 -1.01
C SER A 249 0.66 -14.13 -0.30
N ALA A 250 1.01 -15.35 -0.76
CA ALA A 250 2.13 -16.11 -0.20
C ALA A 250 3.47 -15.39 -0.40
N SER A 251 3.68 -14.81 -1.57
CA SER A 251 4.91 -14.10 -1.96
C SER A 251 5.13 -12.83 -1.11
N ILE A 252 4.08 -12.05 -0.84
CA ILE A 252 4.17 -10.87 0.03
C ILE A 252 4.36 -11.30 1.48
N SER A 253 3.57 -12.26 1.99
CA SER A 253 3.72 -12.79 3.36
C SER A 253 5.13 -13.29 3.63
N GLY A 254 5.70 -14.09 2.72
CA GLY A 254 7.07 -14.60 2.85
C GLY A 254 8.13 -13.49 2.91
N ARG A 255 7.96 -12.39 2.15
CA ARG A 255 8.89 -11.24 2.22
C ARG A 255 8.76 -10.47 3.52
N LEU A 256 7.53 -10.25 3.98
CA LEU A 256 7.28 -9.62 5.28
C LEU A 256 7.92 -10.45 6.41
N GLU A 257 7.80 -11.78 6.36
CA GLU A 257 8.46 -12.67 7.32
C GLU A 257 10.00 -12.61 7.26
N VAL A 258 10.59 -12.51 6.06
CA VAL A 258 12.04 -12.32 5.90
C VAL A 258 12.48 -10.98 6.50
N PHE A 259 11.70 -9.92 6.34
CA PHE A 259 11.98 -8.62 6.95
C PHE A 259 11.87 -8.68 8.47
N ASP A 260 10.84 -9.34 9.00
CA ASP A 260 10.66 -9.57 10.43
C ASP A 260 11.85 -10.34 11.03
N LYS A 261 12.35 -11.36 10.31
CA LYS A 261 13.51 -12.14 10.71
C LYS A 261 14.79 -11.31 10.69
N ARG A 262 15.12 -10.67 9.57
CA ARG A 262 16.33 -9.83 9.44
C ARG A 262 16.34 -8.67 10.43
N THR A 263 15.19 -8.09 10.71
CA THR A 263 15.06 -7.03 11.71
C THR A 263 15.45 -7.53 13.09
N ARG A 264 14.95 -8.71 13.49
CA ARG A 264 15.30 -9.30 14.79
C ARG A 264 16.79 -9.60 14.89
N GLU A 265 17.38 -10.17 13.84
CA GLU A 265 18.83 -10.47 13.77
C GLU A 265 19.67 -9.19 13.83
N MET A 266 19.25 -8.12 13.14
CA MET A 266 19.90 -6.80 13.20
C MET A 266 19.95 -6.25 14.63
N TRP A 267 18.92 -6.50 15.44
CA TRP A 267 18.91 -6.06 16.84
C TRP A 267 19.84 -6.87 17.76
N GLU A 268 20.14 -8.12 17.40
CA GLU A 268 21.11 -8.94 18.15
C GLU A 268 22.55 -8.47 17.88
N ASN A 269 22.82 -7.95 16.67
CA ASN A 269 24.14 -7.47 16.24
C ASN A 269 24.06 -6.07 15.60
N ILE A 270 23.64 -5.07 16.39
CA ILE A 270 23.36 -3.72 15.89
C ILE A 270 24.62 -3.03 15.36
N SER A 271 24.60 -2.67 14.07
CA SER A 271 25.64 -1.91 13.38
C SER A 271 25.03 -1.00 12.31
N GLN A 272 25.78 0.02 11.86
CA GLN A 272 25.35 0.90 10.77
C GLN A 272 25.11 0.12 9.47
N ASP A 273 25.99 -0.83 9.17
CA ASP A 273 25.96 -1.58 7.91
C ASP A 273 24.76 -2.51 7.85
N GLU A 274 24.41 -3.19 8.95
CA GLU A 274 23.20 -4.01 9.02
C GLU A 274 21.94 -3.16 8.90
N PHE A 275 21.88 -2.00 9.55
CA PHE A 275 20.74 -1.11 9.39
C PHE A 275 20.59 -0.61 7.95
N ARG A 276 21.69 -0.17 7.31
CA ARG A 276 21.67 0.26 5.90
C ARG A 276 21.27 -0.89 4.96
N SER A 277 21.71 -2.10 5.26
CA SER A 277 21.35 -3.31 4.53
C SER A 277 19.85 -3.61 4.63
N VAL A 278 19.29 -3.61 5.85
CA VAL A 278 17.87 -3.82 6.10
C VAL A 278 17.01 -2.71 5.49
N LYS A 279 17.38 -1.43 5.70
CA LYS A 279 16.71 -0.26 5.12
C LYS A 279 16.70 -0.35 3.60
N GLY A 280 17.86 -0.54 2.97
CA GLY A 280 17.96 -0.63 1.51
C GLY A 280 17.20 -1.83 0.95
N MET A 281 17.12 -2.94 1.70
CA MET A 281 16.26 -4.07 1.33
C MET A 281 14.78 -3.67 1.35
N ILE A 282 14.29 -3.09 2.44
CA ILE A 282 12.88 -2.69 2.59
C ILE A 282 12.49 -1.65 1.54
N GLU A 283 13.30 -0.61 1.33
CA GLU A 283 13.07 0.45 0.33
C GLU A 283 12.98 -0.10 -1.10
N ARG A 284 13.82 -1.09 -1.47
CA ARG A 284 13.75 -1.73 -2.79
C ARG A 284 12.42 -2.43 -3.04
N TYR A 285 11.79 -2.95 -1.99
CA TYR A 285 10.54 -3.70 -2.12
C TYR A 285 9.29 -2.84 -1.98
N HIS A 286 9.39 -1.58 -1.52
CA HIS A 286 8.22 -0.69 -1.39
C HIS A 286 7.40 -0.63 -2.67
N VAL A 287 8.05 -0.29 -3.79
CA VAL A 287 7.37 -0.09 -5.08
C VAL A 287 6.69 -1.38 -5.53
N THR A 288 7.35 -2.53 -5.40
CA THR A 288 6.83 -3.81 -5.87
C THR A 288 5.71 -4.35 -4.96
N ILE A 289 5.84 -4.21 -3.63
CA ILE A 289 4.80 -4.59 -2.65
C ILE A 289 3.59 -3.67 -2.79
N GLY A 290 3.82 -2.37 -2.87
CA GLY A 290 2.80 -1.36 -3.12
C GLY A 290 2.03 -1.64 -4.41
N ALA A 291 2.73 -1.95 -5.50
CA ALA A 291 2.13 -2.32 -6.78
C ALA A 291 1.18 -3.52 -6.68
N ALA A 292 1.64 -4.61 -6.08
CA ALA A 292 0.86 -5.84 -5.95
C ALA A 292 -0.35 -5.65 -5.03
N LEU A 293 -0.15 -5.03 -3.86
CA LEU A 293 -1.23 -4.75 -2.90
C LEU A 293 -2.24 -3.75 -3.48
N CYS A 294 -1.80 -2.74 -4.24
CA CYS A 294 -2.69 -1.83 -4.96
C CYS A 294 -3.60 -2.60 -5.93
N GLY A 295 -3.00 -3.43 -6.79
CA GLY A 295 -3.75 -4.25 -7.75
C GLY A 295 -4.79 -5.15 -7.08
N LEU A 296 -4.36 -5.89 -6.05
CA LEU A 296 -5.25 -6.76 -5.29
C LEU A 296 -6.35 -5.99 -4.55
N THR A 297 -6.03 -4.83 -3.96
CA THR A 297 -7.01 -3.98 -3.27
C THR A 297 -8.10 -3.49 -4.20
N VAL A 298 -7.73 -3.00 -5.39
CA VAL A 298 -8.71 -2.56 -6.41
C VAL A 298 -9.63 -3.71 -6.82
N LYS A 299 -9.05 -4.90 -7.06
CA LYS A 299 -9.82 -6.10 -7.45
C LYS A 299 -10.77 -6.55 -6.34
N MET A 300 -10.29 -6.64 -5.11
CA MET A 300 -11.08 -7.08 -3.97
C MET A 300 -12.15 -6.07 -3.59
N SER A 301 -11.89 -4.76 -3.72
CA SER A 301 -12.89 -3.71 -3.53
C SER A 301 -14.01 -3.80 -4.57
N SER A 302 -13.65 -4.03 -5.85
CA SER A 302 -14.63 -4.26 -6.92
C SER A 302 -15.45 -5.53 -6.69
N PHE A 303 -14.81 -6.61 -6.24
CA PHE A 303 -15.49 -7.86 -5.89
C PHE A 303 -16.48 -7.66 -4.74
N ALA A 304 -16.07 -7.03 -3.65
CA ALA A 304 -16.93 -6.74 -2.50
C ALA A 304 -18.11 -5.84 -2.85
N LYS A 305 -17.92 -4.87 -3.76
CA LYS A 305 -19.01 -4.03 -4.27
C LYS A 305 -20.06 -4.84 -5.04
N MET A 306 -19.63 -5.82 -5.84
CA MET A 306 -20.54 -6.65 -6.62
C MET A 306 -21.18 -7.78 -5.78
N PHE A 307 -20.43 -8.33 -4.82
CA PHE A 307 -20.81 -9.47 -4.00
C PHE A 307 -20.56 -9.20 -2.50
N PRO A 308 -21.31 -8.27 -1.90
CA PRO A 308 -21.10 -7.88 -0.50
C PRO A 308 -21.47 -8.99 0.49
N ARG A 309 -22.29 -9.97 0.09
CA ARG A 309 -22.67 -11.11 0.92
C ARG A 309 -22.48 -12.43 0.15
N PRO A 310 -22.29 -13.57 0.84
CA PRO A 310 -22.21 -14.88 0.19
C PRO A 310 -23.45 -15.26 -0.64
N SER A 311 -24.61 -14.70 -0.32
CA SER A 311 -25.86 -14.87 -1.07
C SER A 311 -26.03 -13.89 -2.24
N SER A 312 -25.16 -12.89 -2.36
CA SER A 312 -25.18 -11.94 -3.47
C SER A 312 -24.70 -12.64 -4.74
N GLY A 313 -25.59 -12.73 -5.74
CA GLY A 313 -25.30 -13.27 -7.06
C GLY A 313 -25.13 -14.79 -7.13
N GLY A 314 -25.87 -15.43 -8.03
CA GLY A 314 -25.71 -16.85 -8.34
C GLY A 314 -24.44 -17.16 -9.18
N PRO A 315 -24.16 -18.45 -9.43
CA PRO A 315 -22.96 -18.88 -10.17
C PRO A 315 -22.76 -18.19 -11.53
N ILE A 316 -23.85 -17.94 -12.26
CA ILE A 316 -23.81 -17.26 -13.57
C ILE A 316 -23.30 -15.83 -13.42
N LYS A 317 -23.90 -15.04 -12.52
CA LYS A 317 -23.48 -13.65 -12.27
C LYS A 317 -22.02 -13.56 -11.82
N ARG A 318 -21.57 -14.53 -11.02
CA ARG A 318 -20.16 -14.62 -10.60
C ARG A 318 -19.25 -14.93 -11.78
N ALA A 319 -19.60 -15.89 -12.63
CA ALA A 319 -18.85 -16.21 -13.83
C ALA A 319 -18.73 -15.00 -14.77
N ASP A 320 -19.81 -14.27 -14.98
CA ASP A 320 -19.80 -13.04 -15.79
C ASP A 320 -18.84 -12.01 -15.21
N PHE A 321 -18.87 -11.77 -13.89
CA PHE A 321 -17.95 -10.85 -13.23
C PHE A 321 -16.48 -11.30 -13.34
N MET A 322 -16.20 -12.60 -13.19
CA MET A 322 -14.84 -13.13 -13.32
C MET A 322 -14.27 -12.87 -14.73
N MET A 323 -15.11 -13.08 -15.75
CA MET A 323 -14.75 -12.93 -17.17
C MET A 323 -14.72 -11.48 -17.67
N SER A 324 -15.41 -10.56 -17.01
CA SER A 324 -15.53 -9.17 -17.47
C SER A 324 -14.68 -8.19 -16.65
N GLU A 325 -14.66 -8.32 -15.33
CA GLU A 325 -14.04 -7.36 -14.42
C GLU A 325 -12.76 -7.91 -13.78
N MET A 326 -12.79 -9.14 -13.23
CA MET A 326 -11.63 -9.66 -12.50
C MET A 326 -10.43 -9.93 -13.40
N ILE A 327 -10.65 -10.55 -14.56
CA ILE A 327 -9.58 -10.87 -15.52
C ILE A 327 -8.86 -9.63 -16.06
N GLN A 328 -9.53 -8.48 -16.14
CA GLN A 328 -8.98 -7.29 -16.79
C GLN A 328 -7.80 -6.71 -16.02
N GLY A 329 -6.59 -6.77 -16.56
CA GLY A 329 -5.40 -6.25 -15.89
C GLY A 329 -4.87 -7.14 -14.76
N ILE A 330 -5.40 -8.36 -14.58
CA ILE A 330 -4.83 -9.32 -13.61
C ILE A 330 -3.41 -9.73 -13.98
N ASP A 331 -3.09 -9.74 -15.28
CA ASP A 331 -1.74 -10.01 -15.79
C ASP A 331 -0.73 -8.98 -15.29
N LEU A 332 -1.14 -7.72 -15.07
CA LEU A 332 -0.26 -6.70 -14.50
C LEU A 332 0.18 -7.07 -13.08
N ILE A 333 -0.73 -7.65 -12.29
CA ILE A 333 -0.41 -8.14 -10.93
C ILE A 333 0.56 -9.33 -11.04
N LYS A 334 0.30 -10.25 -11.97
CA LYS A 334 1.16 -11.41 -12.22
C LYS A 334 2.56 -11.01 -12.70
N ASP A 335 2.68 -9.97 -13.51
CA ASP A 335 3.99 -9.52 -14.00
C ASP A 335 4.80 -8.84 -12.88
N VAL A 336 4.15 -8.14 -11.96
CA VAL A 336 4.78 -7.66 -10.72
C VAL A 336 5.32 -8.83 -9.90
N GLU A 337 4.61 -9.96 -9.83
CA GLU A 337 5.09 -11.21 -9.20
C GLU A 337 6.38 -11.76 -9.81
N LYS A 338 6.51 -11.68 -11.14
CA LYS A 338 7.71 -12.18 -11.83
C LYS A 338 8.92 -11.29 -11.54
N GLN A 339 8.71 -9.98 -11.48
CA GLN A 339 9.76 -9.04 -11.07
C GLN A 339 10.25 -9.35 -9.64
N PHE A 340 9.31 -9.76 -8.80
CA PHE A 340 9.54 -10.23 -7.44
C PHE A 340 10.37 -11.53 -7.33
N THR A 341 10.31 -12.43 -8.32
CA THR A 341 11.07 -13.70 -8.33
C THR A 341 12.43 -13.58 -9.03
N ALA A 342 12.64 -12.53 -9.82
CA ALA A 342 13.88 -12.29 -10.55
C ALA A 342 14.93 -11.48 -9.74
N GLN A 343 14.54 -10.96 -8.57
CA GLN A 343 15.38 -10.24 -7.61
C GLN A 343 15.71 -11.11 -6.41
#